data_AF-E5D277-F1
#
_entry.id   AF-E5D277-F1
#
_cell.length_a   1.000
_cell.length_b   1.000
_cell.length_c   1.000
_cell.angle_alpha   90.00
_cell.angle_beta   90.00
_cell.angle_gamma   90.00
#
_symmetry.space_group_name_H-M   'P 1'
#
loop_
_entity.id
_entity.type
_entity.pdbx_description
1 polymer ?
#
loop_
_entity_poly.entity_id
_entity_poly.type
_entity_poly.pdbx_seq_one_letter_code
_entity_poly.pdbx_strand_id
1 'polypeptide(L)'
;SYSEIDGNIYEDKELIFPPELVMRNNLPLKLRGFGGITWYRPLKLKHLLDLKSLYPAAKLVVGNTEVGIEINFKSAQYPILISVMHVPELNVLSIKENGLEIGSSVRLSRLQEFLKEVIEKREIHETASCRAISEQLKWFAGKQVK
;
A
#
# COMPACT_ATOMS: atom_id res chain seq x y z
N SER A 1 -4.11 -17.99 -31.33
CA SER A 1 -5.58 -18.06 -31.36
C SER A 1 -6.09 -16.71 -31.83
N TYR A 2 -6.62 -16.65 -33.06
CA TYR A 2 -7.11 -15.44 -33.70
C TYR A 2 -8.52 -15.16 -33.16
N SER A 3 -8.78 -13.95 -32.66
CA SER A 3 -10.09 -13.49 -32.19
C SER A 3 -10.49 -12.31 -33.06
N GLU A 4 -11.31 -12.56 -34.08
CA GLU A 4 -11.94 -11.53 -34.91
C GLU A 4 -13.08 -10.84 -34.14
N ILE A 5 -12.74 -10.01 -33.17
CA ILE A 5 -13.66 -9.01 -32.64
C ILE A 5 -12.82 -7.76 -32.36
N ASP A 6 -13.10 -6.70 -33.11
CA ASP A 6 -12.42 -5.40 -33.17
C ASP A 6 -11.08 -5.33 -33.91
N GLY A 7 -11.11 -4.65 -35.07
CA GLY A 7 -10.03 -4.43 -36.02
C GLY A 7 -8.87 -3.56 -35.54
N ASN A 8 -8.23 -3.94 -34.44
CA ASN A 8 -6.84 -3.60 -34.15
C ASN A 8 -6.05 -4.88 -33.95
N ILE A 9 -5.04 -5.08 -34.80
CA ILE A 9 -3.95 -6.01 -34.52
C ILE A 9 -3.22 -5.38 -33.33
N TYR A 10 -3.42 -5.91 -32.13
CA TYR A 10 -2.60 -5.54 -30.98
C TYR A 10 -1.17 -6.02 -31.28
N GLU A 11 -0.36 -5.17 -31.89
CA GLU A 11 1.08 -5.35 -31.85
C GLU A 11 1.49 -5.27 -30.37
N ASP A 12 2.15 -6.31 -29.89
CA ASP A 12 2.60 -6.48 -28.51
C ASP A 12 3.75 -5.51 -28.20
N LYS A 13 3.44 -4.21 -28.22
CA LYS A 13 4.35 -3.08 -28.00
C LYS A 13 3.95 -2.37 -26.72
N GLU A 14 3.98 -3.10 -25.61
CA GLU A 14 3.86 -2.48 -24.29
C GLU A 14 5.05 -1.51 -24.05
N LEU A 15 4.80 -0.45 -23.29
CA LEU A 15 5.85 0.46 -22.88
C LEU A 15 6.84 -0.26 -21.97
N ILE A 16 8.12 -0.23 -22.32
CA ILE A 16 9.18 -0.73 -21.44
C ILE A 16 9.26 0.13 -20.17
N PHE A 17 9.50 -0.51 -19.02
CA PHE A 17 9.75 0.21 -17.78
C PHE A 17 11.10 0.96 -17.87
N PRO A 18 11.17 2.26 -17.50
CA PRO A 18 12.40 3.03 -17.63
C PRO A 18 13.58 2.41 -16.87
N PRO A 19 14.71 2.08 -17.55
CA PRO A 19 15.84 1.39 -16.91
C PRO A 19 16.48 2.22 -15.79
N GLU A 20 16.40 3.55 -15.86
CA GLU A 20 16.91 4.46 -14.83
C GLU A 20 16.17 4.29 -13.50
N LEU A 21 14.88 3.95 -13.54
CA LEU A 21 14.09 3.70 -12.33
C LEU A 21 14.39 2.35 -11.70
N VAL A 22 14.79 1.35 -12.49
CA VAL A 22 15.25 0.04 -11.99
C VAL A 22 16.56 0.18 -11.23
N MET A 23 17.50 0.97 -11.77
CA MET A 23 18.82 1.19 -11.17
C MET A 23 18.81 2.18 -9.99
N ARG A 24 17.67 2.81 -9.72
CA ARG A 24 17.59 3.87 -8.71
C ARG A 24 17.64 3.29 -7.29
N ASN A 25 18.62 3.75 -6.52
CA ASN A 25 18.68 3.45 -5.09
C ASN A 25 17.56 4.14 -4.30
N ASN A 26 16.95 3.38 -3.38
CA ASN A 26 16.01 3.94 -2.42
C ASN A 26 16.77 4.75 -1.36
N LEU A 27 16.53 6.07 -1.33
CA LEU A 27 17.11 6.98 -0.34
C LEU A 27 16.04 7.52 0.62
N PRO A 28 16.33 7.69 1.93
CA PRO A 28 15.41 8.41 2.79
C PRO A 28 15.21 9.83 2.27
N LEU A 29 13.97 10.36 2.36
CA LEU A 29 13.65 11.68 1.82
C LEU A 29 13.09 12.59 2.90
N LYS A 30 13.41 13.88 2.78
CA LYS A 30 12.77 14.99 3.49
C LYS A 30 12.46 16.05 2.45
N LEU A 31 11.17 16.33 2.26
CA LEU A 31 10.70 17.31 1.30
C LEU A 31 9.96 18.42 2.05
N ARG A 32 10.15 19.67 1.61
CA ARG A 32 9.39 20.81 2.09
C ARG A 32 8.44 21.25 0.99
N GLY A 33 7.15 21.19 1.28
CA GLY A 33 6.09 21.59 0.36
C GLY A 33 5.58 23.00 0.62
N PHE A 34 4.61 23.40 -0.20
CA PHE A 34 3.86 24.63 -0.02
C PHE A 34 3.12 24.65 1.33
N GLY A 35 2.84 25.84 1.86
CA GLY A 35 2.15 25.99 3.15
C GLY A 35 2.97 25.52 4.37
N GLY A 36 4.28 25.32 4.20
CA GLY A 36 5.17 24.91 5.30
C GLY A 36 5.12 23.41 5.64
N ILE A 37 4.39 22.61 4.86
CA ILE A 37 4.29 21.16 5.09
C ILE A 37 5.67 20.51 4.89
N THR A 38 6.05 19.65 5.83
CA THR A 38 7.24 18.81 5.72
C THR A 38 6.84 17.35 5.58
N TRP A 39 7.37 16.68 4.57
CA TRP A 39 7.11 15.27 4.30
C TRP A 39 8.39 14.45 4.44
N TYR A 40 8.31 13.39 5.24
CA TYR A 40 9.40 12.46 5.49
C TYR A 40 9.11 11.08 4.88
N ARG A 41 10.14 10.44 4.33
CA ARG A 41 10.12 9.02 3.92
C ARG A 41 11.28 8.28 4.58
N PRO A 42 11.10 7.73 5.80
CA PRO A 42 12.05 6.78 6.35
C PRO A 42 12.06 5.46 5.56
N LEU A 43 13.19 4.76 5.60
CA LEU A 43 13.35 3.42 5.03
C LEU A 43 13.60 2.33 6.08
N LYS A 44 13.70 2.71 7.35
CA LYS A 44 13.98 1.83 8.48
C LYS A 44 12.97 2.09 9.59
N LEU A 45 12.51 1.04 10.26
CA LEU A 45 11.56 1.16 11.37
C LEU A 45 12.08 2.09 12.47
N LYS A 46 13.36 1.98 12.84
CA LYS A 46 13.98 2.86 13.85
C LYS A 46 13.78 4.35 13.51
N HIS A 47 14.08 4.76 12.28
CA HIS A 47 13.93 6.17 11.88
C HIS A 47 12.47 6.61 11.86
N LEU A 48 11.52 5.72 11.54
CA LEU A 48 10.10 6.01 11.67
C LEU A 48 9.73 6.27 13.14
N LEU A 49 10.20 5.42 14.05
CA LEU A 49 9.94 5.58 15.49
C LEU A 49 10.58 6.88 16.02
N ASP A 50 11.81 7.20 15.63
CA ASP A 50 12.49 8.45 15.99
C ASP A 50 11.70 9.67 15.49
N LEU A 51 11.24 9.66 14.23
CA LEU A 51 10.42 10.74 13.67
C LEU A 51 9.07 10.88 14.38
N LYS A 52 8.43 9.76 14.73
CA LYS A 52 7.14 9.76 15.42
C LYS A 52 7.28 10.20 16.88
N SER A 53 8.41 9.91 17.52
CA SER A 53 8.76 10.42 18.85
C SER A 53 9.02 11.93 18.82
N LEU A 54 9.78 12.40 17.83
CA LEU A 54 10.08 13.83 17.65
C LEU A 54 8.83 14.64 17.26
N TYR A 55 7.94 14.05 16.48
CA TYR A 55 6.70 14.67 16.03
C TYR A 55 5.48 13.80 16.36
N PRO A 56 5.02 13.77 17.62
CA PRO A 56 3.91 12.91 18.04
C PRO A 56 2.61 13.15 17.27
N ALA A 57 2.37 14.41 16.85
CA ALA A 57 1.20 14.78 16.05
C ALA A 57 1.33 14.50 14.55
N ALA A 58 2.51 14.06 14.06
CA ALA A 58 2.69 13.80 12.64
C ALA A 58 1.75 12.69 12.14
N LYS A 59 1.11 12.93 10.99
CA LYS A 59 0.21 11.96 10.36
C LYS A 59 1.05 10.94 9.59
N LEU A 60 0.83 9.66 9.85
CA LEU A 60 1.41 8.58 9.06
C LEU A 60 0.59 8.40 7.78
N VAL A 61 1.26 8.25 6.64
CA VAL A 61 0.61 8.17 5.33
C VAL A 61 1.13 6.96 4.55
N VAL A 62 0.21 6.21 3.92
CA VAL A 62 0.51 5.17 2.93
C VAL A 62 -0.17 5.52 1.61
N GLY A 63 -1.45 5.15 1.45
CA GLY A 63 -2.23 5.41 0.22
C GLY A 63 -2.90 6.80 0.15
N ASN A 64 -2.86 7.59 1.23
CA ASN A 64 -3.44 8.94 1.32
C ASN A 64 -4.96 9.05 1.09
N THR A 65 -5.69 7.93 0.99
CA THR A 65 -7.12 7.88 0.68
C THR A 65 -8.02 8.48 1.76
N GLU A 66 -7.59 8.48 3.03
CA GLU A 66 -8.29 9.19 4.13
C GLU A 66 -7.70 10.58 4.38
N VAL A 67 -6.37 10.68 4.51
CA VAL A 67 -5.68 11.94 4.86
C VAL A 67 -5.96 13.03 3.82
N GLY A 68 -6.01 12.67 2.54
CA GLY A 68 -6.40 13.60 1.48
C GLY A 68 -7.82 14.13 1.64
N ILE A 69 -8.77 13.30 2.10
CA ILE A 69 -10.14 13.72 2.36
C ILE A 69 -10.20 14.64 3.58
N GLU A 70 -9.49 14.31 4.66
CA GLU A 70 -9.40 15.14 5.86
C GLU A 70 -8.88 16.54 5.54
N ILE A 71 -7.80 16.65 4.75
CA ILE A 71 -7.22 17.95 4.37
C ILE A 71 -8.16 18.73 3.46
N ASN A 72 -8.68 18.10 2.40
CA ASN A 72 -9.42 18.80 1.35
C ASN A 72 -10.86 19.15 1.75
N PHE A 73 -11.53 18.29 2.52
CA PHE A 73 -12.96 18.42 2.81
C PHE A 73 -13.28 18.64 4.29
N LYS A 74 -12.35 18.32 5.20
CA LYS A 74 -12.54 18.55 6.64
C LYS A 74 -11.64 19.68 7.18
N SER A 75 -10.94 20.39 6.30
CA SER A 75 -9.99 21.47 6.63
C SER A 75 -8.93 21.07 7.66
N ALA A 76 -8.59 19.78 7.73
CA ALA A 76 -7.57 19.29 8.64
C ALA A 76 -6.18 19.79 8.22
N GLN A 77 -5.35 20.16 9.20
CA GLN A 77 -4.00 20.64 8.95
C GLN A 77 -2.97 19.67 9.50
N TYR A 78 -2.14 19.13 8.61
CA TYR A 78 -1.05 18.23 8.96
C TYR A 78 0.29 18.80 8.49
N PRO A 79 0.96 19.62 9.32
CA PRO A 79 2.22 20.26 8.94
C PRO A 79 3.37 19.26 8.78
N ILE A 80 3.28 18.08 9.40
CA ILE A 80 4.27 17.01 9.28
C ILE A 80 3.57 15.73 8.85
N LEU A 81 4.02 15.19 7.72
CA LEU A 81 3.58 13.93 7.14
C LEU A 81 4.75 12.95 7.11
N ILE A 82 4.50 11.69 7.47
CA ILE A 82 5.52 10.63 7.41
C ILE A 82 4.99 9.48 6.57
N SER A 83 5.60 9.25 5.41
CA SER A 83 5.28 8.09 4.59
C SER A 83 5.92 6.83 5.15
N VAL A 84 5.09 5.83 5.45
CA VAL A 84 5.55 4.55 6.04
C VAL A 84 5.54 3.40 5.03
N MET A 85 5.26 3.70 3.76
CA MET A 85 5.16 2.73 2.68
C MET A 85 6.46 1.94 2.45
N HIS A 86 7.62 2.56 2.71
CA HIS A 86 8.93 1.95 2.41
C HIS A 86 9.63 1.37 3.64
N VAL A 87 8.90 1.17 4.74
CA VAL A 87 9.41 0.48 5.93
C VAL A 87 9.10 -1.02 5.75
N PRO A 88 10.11 -1.89 5.54
CA PRO A 88 9.88 -3.29 5.17
C PRO A 88 9.05 -4.06 6.19
N GLU A 89 9.29 -3.82 7.49
CA GLU A 89 8.59 -4.49 8.60
C GLU A 89 7.08 -4.24 8.56
N LEU A 90 6.63 -3.11 8.00
CA LEU A 90 5.21 -2.77 7.87
C LEU A 90 4.55 -3.33 6.60
N ASN A 91 5.30 -3.99 5.72
CA ASN A 91 4.80 -4.57 4.47
C ASN A 91 4.83 -6.10 4.46
N VAL A 92 5.05 -6.74 5.61
CA VAL A 92 5.10 -8.19 5.74
C VAL A 92 3.72 -8.81 5.47
N LEU A 93 3.71 -9.89 4.71
CA LEU A 93 2.58 -10.83 4.62
C LEU A 93 3.16 -12.22 4.83
N SER A 94 2.76 -12.90 5.90
CA SER A 94 3.24 -14.26 6.15
C SER A 94 2.22 -15.12 6.89
N ILE A 95 2.28 -16.42 6.64
CA ILE A 95 1.51 -17.43 7.37
C ILE A 95 2.40 -17.92 8.53
N LYS A 96 1.89 -17.85 9.75
CA LYS A 96 2.49 -18.40 10.96
C LYS A 96 1.74 -19.65 11.41
N GLU A 97 2.27 -20.33 12.41
CA GLU A 97 1.62 -21.51 13.02
C GLU A 97 0.20 -21.21 13.53
N ASN A 98 0.01 -20.02 14.14
CA ASN A 98 -1.25 -19.64 14.80
C ASN A 98 -2.07 -18.58 14.03
N GLY A 99 -1.75 -18.30 12.76
CA GLY A 99 -2.52 -17.32 11.96
C GLY A 99 -1.72 -16.55 10.94
N LEU A 100 -2.27 -15.43 10.48
CA LEU A 100 -1.64 -14.56 9.47
C LEU A 100 -1.02 -13.33 10.13
N GLU A 101 0.21 -13.00 9.72
CA GLU A 101 0.84 -11.72 10.03
C GLU A 101 0.65 -10.79 8.83
N ILE A 102 -0.02 -9.64 9.06
CA ILE A 102 -0.34 -8.65 8.05
C ILE A 102 0.25 -7.30 8.47
N GLY A 103 1.20 -6.80 7.68
CA GLY A 103 1.81 -5.50 7.87
C GLY A 103 0.84 -4.35 7.59
N SER A 104 0.90 -3.29 8.38
CA SER A 104 -0.04 -2.16 8.32
C SER A 104 0.02 -1.33 7.03
N SER A 105 1.11 -1.43 6.26
CA SER A 105 1.31 -0.72 5.00
C SER A 105 0.94 -1.55 3.76
N VAL A 106 0.49 -2.79 3.95
CA VAL A 106 0.07 -3.66 2.86
C VAL A 106 -1.14 -3.08 2.13
N ARG A 107 -1.08 -3.05 0.80
CA ARG A 107 -2.20 -2.63 -0.06
C ARG A 107 -3.35 -3.63 0.04
N LEU A 108 -4.59 -3.14 0.00
CA LEU A 108 -5.77 -4.01 0.10
C LEU A 108 -5.88 -4.95 -1.09
N SER A 109 -5.46 -4.52 -2.29
CA SER A 109 -5.36 -5.39 -3.48
C SER A 109 -4.43 -6.58 -3.23
N ARG A 110 -3.23 -6.33 -2.69
CA ARG A 110 -2.27 -7.38 -2.35
C ARG A 110 -2.78 -8.30 -1.24
N LEU A 111 -3.41 -7.74 -0.21
CA LEU A 111 -4.03 -8.52 0.85
C LEU A 111 -5.14 -9.43 0.30
N GLN A 112 -5.98 -8.92 -0.61
CA GLN A 112 -7.05 -9.69 -1.24
C GLN A 112 -6.52 -10.89 -2.03
N GLU A 113 -5.43 -10.72 -2.78
CA GLU A 113 -4.74 -11.83 -3.47
C GLU A 113 -4.21 -12.86 -2.47
N PHE A 114 -3.50 -12.41 -1.44
CA PHE A 114 -2.92 -13.29 -0.43
C PHE A 114 -3.97 -14.11 0.32
N LEU A 115 -5.10 -13.49 0.68
CA LEU A 115 -6.20 -14.20 1.35
C LEU A 115 -6.79 -15.30 0.46
N LYS A 116 -6.93 -15.07 -0.85
CA LYS A 116 -7.39 -16.11 -1.79
C LYS A 116 -6.44 -17.31 -1.81
N GLU A 117 -5.14 -17.06 -1.90
CA GLU A 117 -4.14 -18.12 -1.87
C GLU A 117 -4.21 -18.94 -0.56
N VAL A 118 -4.40 -18.27 0.58
CA VAL A 118 -4.55 -18.96 1.88
C VAL A 118 -5.82 -19.80 1.91
N ILE A 119 -6.93 -19.26 1.42
CA ILE A 119 -8.24 -19.93 1.37
C ILE A 119 -8.20 -21.20 0.49
N GLU A 120 -7.42 -21.19 -0.58
CA GLU A 120 -7.25 -22.34 -1.49
C GLU A 120 -6.35 -23.43 -0.89
N LYS A 121 -5.37 -23.07 -0.06
CA LYS A 121 -4.33 -23.99 0.45
C LYS A 121 -4.64 -24.60 1.82
N ARG A 122 -5.60 -24.05 2.56
CA ARG A 122 -5.91 -24.42 3.96
C ARG A 122 -7.32 -24.96 4.10
N GLU A 123 -7.56 -25.68 5.19
CA GLU A 123 -8.86 -26.29 5.45
C GLU A 123 -9.95 -25.23 5.67
N ILE A 124 -11.20 -25.59 5.38
CA ILE A 124 -12.35 -24.67 5.48
C ILE A 124 -12.49 -24.11 6.90
N HIS A 125 -12.28 -24.95 7.92
CA HIS A 125 -12.41 -24.56 9.32
C HIS A 125 -11.27 -23.63 9.80
N GLU A 126 -10.12 -23.64 9.14
CA GLU A 126 -8.98 -22.75 9.45
C GLU A 126 -9.13 -21.36 8.81
N THR A 127 -10.00 -21.20 7.80
CA THR A 127 -10.01 -20.02 6.92
C THR A 127 -11.25 -19.16 7.04
N ALA A 128 -12.10 -19.38 8.05
CA ALA A 128 -13.36 -18.65 8.22
C ALA A 128 -13.18 -17.11 8.20
N SER A 129 -12.22 -16.59 8.98
CA SER A 129 -11.92 -15.16 9.01
C SER A 129 -11.35 -14.64 7.68
N CYS A 130 -10.51 -15.44 7.00
CA CYS A 130 -9.97 -15.06 5.70
C CYS A 130 -11.07 -14.90 4.65
N ARG A 131 -12.03 -15.83 4.62
CA ARG A 131 -13.19 -15.78 3.71
C ARG A 131 -14.05 -14.56 3.98
N ALA A 132 -14.33 -14.27 5.26
CA ALA A 132 -15.10 -13.08 5.64
C ALA A 132 -14.42 -11.78 5.19
N ILE A 133 -13.11 -11.63 5.43
CA ILE A 133 -12.36 -10.45 5.00
C ILE A 133 -12.33 -10.36 3.46
N SER A 134 -12.07 -11.47 2.77
CA SER A 134 -12.01 -11.51 1.31
C SER A 134 -13.35 -11.08 0.66
N GLU A 135 -14.49 -11.48 1.22
CA GLU A 135 -15.80 -11.04 0.73
C GLU A 135 -16.04 -9.55 0.95
N GLN A 136 -15.65 -9.00 2.11
CA GLN A 136 -15.75 -7.55 2.31
C GLN A 136 -14.87 -6.77 1.33
N LEU A 137 -13.63 -7.22 1.09
CA LEU A 137 -12.71 -6.58 0.14
C LEU A 137 -13.17 -6.68 -1.32
N LYS A 138 -14.04 -7.65 -1.66
CA LYS A 138 -14.63 -7.78 -3.00
C LYS A 138 -15.45 -6.55 -3.35
N TRP A 139 -16.24 -6.04 -2.40
CA TRP A 139 -17.15 -4.92 -2.58
C TRP A 139 -16.61 -3.58 -2.03
N PHE A 140 -15.44 -3.60 -1.40
CA PHE A 140 -14.79 -2.40 -0.91
C PHE A 140 -14.12 -1.60 -2.04
N ALA A 141 -14.75 -0.49 -2.43
CA ALA A 141 -14.23 0.50 -3.39
C ALA A 141 -13.75 -0.08 -4.74
N GLY A 142 -13.20 0.79 -5.60
CA GLY A 142 -12.60 0.40 -6.87
C GLY A 142 -11.18 -0.13 -6.72
N LYS A 143 -10.63 -0.73 -7.79
CA LYS A 143 -9.23 -1.22 -7.83
C LYS A 143 -8.20 -0.12 -7.54
N GLN A 144 -8.52 1.13 -7.87
CA GLN A 144 -7.65 2.30 -7.71
C GLN A 144 -7.47 2.70 -6.24
N VAL A 145 -8.46 2.38 -5.40
CA VAL A 145 -8.44 2.67 -3.95
C VAL A 145 -7.80 1.53 -3.17
N LYS A 146 -7.83 0.30 -3.71
CA LYS A 146 -7.37 -0.93 -3.05
C LYS A 146 -5.89 -1.22 -3.25
#